data_AF-A0A2C9WGB2-F1
#
_entry.id   AF-A0A2C9WGB2-F1
#
_cell.length_a   1.000
_cell.length_b   1.000
_cell.length_c   1.000
_cell.angle_alpha   90.00
_cell.angle_beta   90.00
_cell.angle_gamma   90.00
#
_symmetry.space_group_name_H-M   'P 1'
#
loop_
_entity.id
_entity.type
_entity.pdbx_description
1 polymer ?
#
loop_
_entity_poly.entity_id
_entity_poly.type
_entity_poly.pdbx_seq_one_letter_code
_entity_poly.pdbx_strand_id
1 'polypeptide(L)'
;MDSTNSTVGESVDKVEDEVARVVEQAKDLQDSASSLISRSSNDEQSLRQRALSLESSIRRCRSLLDSALSHKLLDPKLADKLEEDLHRARCIMLDGDAAAFLPAKAQGRFLRMFLGPINVRASRKDIQLKVKEEYNGYRDRTALLFLLFPSVLLILRSWVWNGCLPAFPVQLYQAWLLFLYTGLALRENILRANGSDIRPWWIYHHYCAMIMALVSLTWEIKGQPNCVQKQAKRMDVVWGETAGVDGQLWLLCPILFILQGFEAYVGLQLLKTAFVRVVSEWQVSTKISFSVLFLNCWLIDI
;
A
#
# COMPACT_ATOMS: atom_id res chain seq x y z
N MET A 1 -0.51 70.96 -3.19
CA MET A 1 -1.34 69.73 -3.12
C MET A 1 -1.46 69.02 -4.48
N ASP A 2 -1.14 69.67 -5.60
CA ASP A 2 -1.32 69.10 -6.94
C ASP A 2 -0.20 68.12 -7.37
N SER A 3 1.06 68.42 -7.03
CA SER A 3 2.23 67.61 -7.47
C SER A 3 2.37 66.24 -6.79
N THR A 4 1.73 66.03 -5.65
CA THR A 4 1.70 64.74 -4.93
C THR A 4 0.66 63.77 -5.48
N ASN A 5 -0.42 64.27 -6.08
CA ASN A 5 -1.43 63.42 -6.71
C ASN A 5 -0.96 62.89 -8.08
N SER A 6 -0.18 63.68 -8.83
CA SER A 6 0.37 63.25 -10.11
C SER A 6 1.42 62.14 -9.96
N THR A 7 2.29 62.23 -8.95
CA THR A 7 3.33 61.22 -8.68
C THR A 7 2.75 59.91 -8.15
N VAL A 8 1.66 59.97 -7.38
CA VAL A 8 0.95 58.77 -6.91
C VAL A 8 0.21 58.10 -8.07
N GLY A 9 -0.47 58.86 -8.95
CA GLY A 9 -1.11 58.32 -10.15
C GLY A 9 -0.12 57.62 -11.08
N GLU A 10 1.02 58.25 -11.39
CA GLU A 10 2.07 57.67 -12.23
C GLU A 10 2.67 56.39 -11.63
N SER A 11 2.73 56.30 -10.30
CA SER A 11 3.19 55.08 -9.61
C SER A 11 2.16 53.94 -9.66
N VAL A 12 0.87 54.25 -9.70
CA VAL A 12 -0.22 53.27 -9.81
C VAL A 12 -0.32 52.74 -11.23
N ASP A 13 -0.27 53.61 -12.24
CA ASP A 13 -0.30 53.22 -13.66
C ASP A 13 0.87 52.29 -14.00
N LYS A 14 2.06 52.60 -13.47
CA LYS A 14 3.25 51.74 -13.62
C LYS A 14 3.08 50.35 -12.98
N VAL A 15 2.37 50.28 -11.85
CA VAL A 15 2.07 48.99 -11.19
C VAL A 15 1.01 48.23 -11.99
N GLU A 16 0.01 48.90 -12.54
CA GLU A 16 -1.02 48.31 -13.39
C GLU A 16 -0.42 47.71 -14.67
N ASP A 17 0.46 48.45 -15.35
CA ASP A 17 1.19 47.99 -16.53
C ASP A 17 2.09 46.77 -16.22
N GLU A 18 2.78 46.79 -15.07
CA GLU A 18 3.63 45.68 -14.65
C GLU A 18 2.79 44.44 -14.32
N VAL A 19 1.64 44.60 -13.66
CA VAL A 19 0.69 43.50 -13.40
C VAL A 19 0.12 42.96 -14.71
N ALA A 20 -0.27 43.82 -15.66
CA ALA A 20 -0.76 43.40 -16.97
C ALA A 20 0.31 42.60 -17.73
N ARG A 21 1.58 43.03 -17.67
CA ARG A 21 2.71 42.32 -18.26
C ARG A 21 2.92 40.93 -17.64
N VAL A 22 2.86 40.83 -16.31
CA VAL A 22 3.01 39.54 -15.60
C VAL A 22 1.85 38.59 -15.94
N VAL A 23 0.62 39.11 -16.04
CA VAL A 23 -0.54 38.31 -16.45
C VAL A 23 -0.36 37.77 -17.87
N GLU A 24 0.16 38.58 -18.79
CA GLU A 24 0.38 38.13 -20.17
C GLU A 24 1.49 37.07 -20.25
N GLN A 25 2.60 37.26 -19.50
CA GLN A 25 3.64 36.23 -19.38
C GLN A 25 3.11 34.91 -18.81
N ALA A 26 2.19 34.97 -17.83
CA ALA A 26 1.57 33.79 -17.26
C ALA A 26 0.68 33.05 -18.29
N LYS A 27 -0.05 33.78 -19.14
CA LYS A 27 -0.83 33.19 -20.24
C LYS A 27 0.08 32.57 -21.30
N ASP A 28 1.11 33.28 -21.75
CA ASP A 28 2.07 32.76 -22.72
C ASP A 28 2.74 31.47 -22.23
N LEU A 29 3.08 31.42 -20.93
CA LEU A 29 3.61 30.23 -20.28
C LEU A 29 2.58 29.09 -20.23
N GLN A 30 1.33 29.40 -19.89
CA GLN A 30 0.23 28.42 -19.87
C GLN A 30 -0.04 27.83 -21.26
N ASP A 31 0.00 28.65 -22.31
CA ASP A 31 -0.19 28.22 -23.70
C ASP A 31 0.99 27.36 -24.17
N SER A 32 2.21 27.79 -23.85
CA SER A 32 3.43 27.00 -24.08
C SER A 32 3.38 25.65 -23.37
N ALA A 33 2.97 25.61 -22.10
CA ALA A 33 2.82 24.38 -21.33
C ALA A 33 1.73 23.47 -21.91
N SER A 34 0.59 24.03 -22.29
CA SER A 34 -0.53 23.27 -22.90
C SER A 34 -0.12 22.66 -24.24
N SER A 35 0.63 23.42 -25.05
CA SER A 35 1.21 22.91 -26.30
C SER A 35 2.20 21.77 -26.07
N LEU A 36 3.06 21.87 -25.05
CA LEU A 36 4.02 20.82 -24.71
C LEU A 36 3.33 19.56 -24.20
N ILE A 37 2.33 19.71 -23.32
CA ILE A 37 1.54 18.60 -22.78
C ILE A 37 0.81 17.84 -23.89
N SER A 38 0.15 18.56 -24.81
CA SER A 38 -0.55 17.94 -25.93
C SER A 38 0.40 17.17 -26.85
N ARG A 39 1.55 17.75 -27.21
CA ARG A 39 2.58 17.07 -28.00
C ARG A 39 3.13 15.84 -27.28
N SER A 40 3.48 15.98 -26.00
CA SER A 40 3.97 14.87 -25.17
C SER A 40 2.95 13.74 -25.06
N SER A 41 1.67 14.06 -24.91
CA SER A 41 0.58 13.07 -24.86
C SER A 41 0.47 12.29 -26.16
N ASN A 42 0.60 12.96 -27.31
CA ASN A 42 0.56 12.30 -28.62
C ASN A 42 1.76 11.38 -28.83
N ASP A 43 2.97 11.84 -28.48
CA ASP A 43 4.19 11.05 -28.57
C ASP A 43 4.12 9.81 -27.66
N GLU A 44 3.62 9.99 -26.44
CA GLU A 44 3.37 8.91 -25.48
C GLU A 44 2.38 7.88 -26.03
N GLN A 45 1.28 8.31 -26.65
CA GLN A 45 0.31 7.41 -27.27
C GLN A 45 0.91 6.63 -28.46
N SER A 46 1.76 7.27 -29.26
CA SER A 46 2.50 6.61 -30.35
C SER A 46 3.43 5.52 -29.82
N LEU A 47 4.19 5.82 -28.75
CA LEU A 47 5.07 4.85 -28.10
C LEU A 47 4.29 3.70 -27.46
N ARG A 48 3.13 3.97 -26.83
CA ARG A 48 2.22 2.92 -26.32
C ARG A 48 1.78 1.96 -27.42
N GLN A 49 1.36 2.46 -28.57
CA GLN A 49 0.95 1.63 -29.70
C GLN A 49 2.09 0.74 -30.21
N ARG A 50 3.31 1.30 -30.32
CA ARG A 50 4.50 0.54 -30.73
C ARG A 50 4.88 -0.53 -29.71
N ALA A 51 4.83 -0.22 -28.41
CA ALA A 51 5.11 -1.17 -27.34
C ALA A 51 4.11 -2.33 -27.33
N LEU A 52 2.81 -2.04 -27.49
CA LEU A 52 1.75 -3.04 -27.61
C LEU A 52 1.91 -3.93 -28.84
N SER A 53 2.22 -3.33 -29.99
CA SER A 53 2.48 -4.07 -31.23
C SER A 53 3.67 -5.03 -31.07
N LEU A 54 4.76 -4.56 -30.46
CA LEU A 54 5.94 -5.37 -30.20
C LEU A 54 5.65 -6.50 -29.20
N GLU A 55 4.92 -6.24 -28.13
CA GLU A 55 4.50 -7.28 -27.16
C GLU A 55 3.68 -8.38 -27.86
N SER A 56 2.75 -7.99 -28.73
CA SER A 56 1.93 -8.94 -29.50
C SER A 56 2.79 -9.81 -30.44
N SER A 57 3.81 -9.22 -31.07
CA SER A 57 4.75 -9.92 -31.94
C SER A 57 5.62 -10.91 -31.17
N ILE A 58 6.15 -10.51 -30.01
CA ILE A 58 6.94 -11.41 -29.13
C ILE A 58 6.07 -12.60 -28.69
N ARG A 59 4.82 -12.34 -28.29
CA ARG A 59 3.88 -13.41 -27.88
C ARG A 59 3.57 -14.37 -29.03
N ARG A 60 3.36 -13.84 -30.24
CA ARG A 60 3.15 -14.63 -31.44
C ARG A 60 4.36 -15.50 -31.77
N CYS A 61 5.57 -14.93 -31.77
CA CYS A 61 6.80 -15.69 -32.00
C CYS A 61 6.99 -16.82 -30.98
N ARG A 62 6.68 -16.56 -29.70
CA ARG A 62 6.72 -17.61 -28.67
C ARG A 62 5.74 -18.75 -28.96
N SER A 63 4.49 -18.44 -29.31
CA SER A 63 3.51 -19.48 -29.67
C SER A 63 3.90 -20.27 -30.93
N LEU A 64 4.52 -19.62 -31.91
CA LEU A 64 5.03 -20.28 -33.11
C LEU A 64 6.18 -21.22 -32.76
N LEU A 65 7.10 -20.78 -31.92
CA LEU A 65 8.22 -21.59 -31.42
C LEU A 65 7.72 -22.83 -30.66
N ASP A 66 6.78 -22.65 -29.72
CA ASP A 66 6.17 -23.73 -28.96
C ASP A 66 5.47 -24.75 -29.89
N SER A 67 4.75 -24.26 -30.91
CA SER A 67 4.08 -25.13 -31.88
C SER A 67 5.07 -25.92 -32.74
N ALA A 68 6.13 -25.27 -33.22
CA ALA A 68 7.13 -25.90 -34.08
C ALA A 68 8.00 -26.92 -33.32
N LEU A 69 8.25 -26.67 -32.03
CA LEU A 69 8.86 -27.63 -31.12
C LEU A 69 7.94 -28.83 -30.87
N SER A 70 6.64 -28.61 -30.63
CA SER A 70 5.66 -29.67 -30.45
C SER A 70 5.51 -30.56 -31.69
N HIS A 71 5.64 -30.00 -32.89
CA HIS A 71 5.62 -30.75 -34.15
C HIS A 71 6.98 -31.40 -34.49
N LYS A 72 8.00 -31.29 -33.63
CA LYS A 72 9.37 -31.78 -33.83
C LYS A 72 10.03 -31.27 -35.12
N LEU A 73 9.63 -30.09 -35.59
CA LEU A 73 10.15 -29.47 -36.80
C LEU A 73 11.41 -28.63 -36.54
N LEU A 74 11.75 -28.40 -35.27
CA LEU A 74 12.97 -27.69 -34.85
C LEU A 74 13.88 -28.57 -34.00
N ASP A 75 15.19 -28.38 -34.17
CA ASP A 75 16.20 -28.90 -33.26
C ASP A 75 16.03 -28.25 -31.87
N PRO A 76 15.93 -29.03 -30.79
CA PRO A 76 15.82 -28.49 -29.42
C PRO A 76 16.89 -27.47 -29.06
N LYS A 77 18.15 -27.62 -29.53
CA LYS A 77 19.20 -26.62 -29.27
C LYS A 77 18.93 -25.26 -29.90
N LEU A 78 18.35 -25.26 -31.10
CA LEU A 78 17.99 -24.02 -31.79
C LEU A 78 16.76 -23.37 -31.14
N ALA A 79 15.82 -24.18 -30.67
CA ALA A 79 14.65 -23.69 -29.95
C ALA A 79 15.02 -22.99 -28.64
N ASP A 80 15.91 -23.59 -27.83
CA ASP A 80 16.41 -22.98 -26.59
C ASP A 80 17.06 -21.61 -26.85
N LYS A 81 17.90 -21.52 -27.90
CA LYS A 81 18.55 -20.25 -28.28
C LYS A 81 17.53 -19.18 -28.69
N LEU A 82 16.51 -19.55 -29.47
CA LEU A 82 15.49 -18.61 -29.91
C LEU A 82 14.56 -18.19 -28.75
N GLU A 83 14.29 -19.09 -27.81
CA GLU A 83 13.57 -18.76 -26.58
C GLU A 83 14.38 -17.79 -25.71
N GLU A 84 15.69 -17.98 -25.59
CA GLU A 84 16.59 -17.06 -24.88
C GLU A 84 16.60 -15.67 -25.53
N ASP A 85 16.67 -15.59 -26.87
CA ASP A 85 16.60 -14.32 -27.61
C ASP A 85 15.25 -13.62 -27.43
N LEU A 86 14.14 -14.37 -27.50
CA LEU A 86 12.80 -13.85 -27.23
C LEU A 86 12.65 -13.39 -25.78
N HIS A 87 13.25 -14.11 -24.83
CA HIS A 87 13.29 -13.74 -23.43
C HIS A 87 14.08 -12.43 -23.23
N ARG A 88 15.25 -12.31 -23.86
CA ARG A 88 16.06 -11.10 -23.85
C ARG A 88 15.33 -9.89 -24.41
N ALA A 89 14.67 -10.04 -25.57
CA ALA A 89 13.84 -8.99 -26.17
C ALA A 89 12.71 -8.55 -25.22
N ARG A 90 12.09 -9.51 -24.53
CA ARG A 90 11.07 -9.25 -23.52
C ARG A 90 11.62 -8.53 -22.30
N CYS A 91 12.81 -8.88 -21.81
CA CYS A 91 13.48 -8.20 -20.70
C CYS A 91 13.84 -6.75 -21.07
N ILE A 92 14.36 -6.50 -22.27
CA ILE A 92 14.64 -5.14 -22.76
C ILE A 92 13.37 -4.28 -22.74
N MET A 93 12.23 -4.84 -23.15
CA MET A 93 10.97 -4.11 -23.19
C MET A 93 10.31 -3.94 -21.81
N LEU A 94 10.39 -4.94 -20.92
CA LEU A 94 9.73 -4.93 -19.61
C LEU A 94 10.54 -4.27 -18.50
N ASP A 95 11.87 -4.30 -18.60
CA ASP A 95 12.77 -3.70 -17.64
C ASP A 95 13.38 -2.39 -18.17
N GLY A 96 13.27 -2.10 -19.46
CA GLY A 96 13.67 -0.81 -20.03
C GLY A 96 12.63 0.29 -19.82
N ASP A 97 12.91 1.49 -20.32
CA ASP A 97 11.99 2.65 -20.21
C ASP A 97 10.69 2.44 -21.00
N ALA A 98 10.70 1.54 -21.98
CA ALA A 98 9.53 1.12 -22.73
C ALA A 98 8.42 0.52 -21.83
N ALA A 99 8.80 0.00 -20.67
CA ALA A 99 7.91 -0.61 -19.68
C ALA A 99 6.82 0.35 -19.18
N ALA A 100 7.10 1.66 -19.18
CA ALA A 100 6.17 2.71 -18.80
C ALA A 100 4.95 2.82 -19.73
N PHE A 101 5.14 2.47 -21.01
CA PHE A 101 4.12 2.60 -22.05
C PHE A 101 3.30 1.32 -22.22
N LEU A 102 3.73 0.21 -21.63
CA LEU A 102 2.94 -1.01 -21.63
C LEU A 102 1.74 -0.87 -20.70
N PRO A 103 0.59 -1.46 -21.05
CA PRO A 103 -0.58 -1.44 -20.18
C PRO A 103 -0.18 -2.03 -18.83
N ALA A 104 -0.56 -1.35 -17.75
CA ALA A 104 -0.39 -1.91 -16.42
C ALA A 104 -1.09 -3.28 -16.39
N LYS A 105 -0.40 -4.32 -15.91
CA LYS A 105 -1.06 -5.60 -15.61
C LYS A 105 -2.29 -5.29 -14.78
N ALA A 106 -3.41 -5.94 -15.10
CA ALA A 106 -4.71 -5.72 -14.47
C ALA A 106 -4.53 -5.46 -12.97
N GLN A 107 -4.73 -4.21 -12.56
CA GLN A 107 -4.54 -3.81 -11.18
C GLN A 107 -5.46 -4.63 -10.31
N GLY A 108 -4.94 -5.10 -9.18
CA GLY A 108 -5.75 -5.83 -8.21
C GLY A 108 -6.96 -5.00 -7.81
N ARG A 109 -8.12 -5.64 -7.59
CA ARG A 109 -9.37 -4.97 -7.18
C ARG A 109 -9.17 -4.03 -6.00
N PHE A 110 -8.27 -4.38 -5.08
CA PHE A 110 -7.87 -3.56 -3.94
C PHE A 110 -7.33 -2.18 -4.38
N LEU A 111 -6.31 -2.12 -5.24
CA LEU A 111 -5.75 -0.83 -5.70
C LEU A 111 -6.80 0.02 -6.41
N ARG A 112 -7.66 -0.60 -7.21
CA ARG A 112 -8.75 0.11 -7.91
C ARG A 112 -9.80 0.66 -6.94
N MET A 113 -10.06 -0.02 -5.83
CA MET A 113 -10.98 0.44 -4.79
C MET A 113 -10.44 1.69 -4.06
N PHE A 114 -9.14 1.73 -3.75
CA PHE A 114 -8.54 2.83 -2.97
C PHE A 114 -8.02 4.00 -3.81
N LEU A 115 -7.48 3.74 -5.00
CA LEU A 115 -6.86 4.76 -5.86
C LEU A 115 -7.67 5.06 -7.13
N GLY A 116 -8.72 4.30 -7.44
CA GLY A 116 -9.43 4.41 -8.70
C GLY A 116 -8.64 3.85 -9.89
N PRO A 117 -9.04 4.18 -11.14
CA PRO A 117 -8.43 3.67 -12.36
C PRO A 117 -7.13 4.42 -12.72
N ILE A 118 -6.15 4.46 -11.81
CA ILE A 118 -4.89 5.21 -11.98
C ILE A 118 -3.71 4.26 -12.15
N ASN A 119 -2.87 4.47 -13.15
CA ASN A 119 -1.65 3.69 -13.36
C ASN A 119 -0.58 4.01 -12.30
N VAL A 120 -0.40 3.12 -11.31
CA VAL A 120 0.63 3.23 -10.26
C VAL A 120 2.02 2.70 -10.68
N ARG A 121 2.17 2.32 -11.96
CA ARG A 121 3.45 1.83 -12.47
C ARG A 121 4.38 3.03 -12.69
N ALA A 122 5.47 3.08 -11.95
CA ALA A 122 6.49 4.10 -12.12
C ALA A 122 7.19 3.91 -13.47
N SER A 123 7.22 4.98 -14.25
CA SER A 123 7.78 5.00 -15.61
C SER A 123 9.28 4.74 -15.66
N ARG A 124 10.01 5.04 -14.58
CA ARG A 124 11.47 4.99 -14.55
C ARG A 124 11.97 4.16 -13.37
N LYS A 125 13.12 3.50 -13.57
CA LYS A 125 13.75 2.63 -12.55
C LYS A 125 14.21 3.38 -11.30
N ASP A 126 14.73 4.59 -11.45
CA ASP A 126 15.09 5.48 -10.34
C ASP A 126 13.88 5.78 -9.44
N ILE A 127 12.72 6.06 -10.03
CA ILE A 127 11.47 6.28 -9.30
C ILE A 127 11.04 4.99 -8.60
N GLN A 128 11.12 3.83 -9.25
CA GLN A 128 10.80 2.53 -8.63
C GLN A 128 11.69 2.24 -7.41
N LEU A 129 13.00 2.51 -7.53
CA LEU A 129 13.96 2.35 -6.44
C LEU A 129 13.65 3.31 -5.29
N LYS A 130 13.33 4.57 -5.59
CA LYS A 130 12.92 5.55 -4.58
C LYS A 130 11.64 5.12 -3.85
N VAL A 131 10.63 4.64 -4.56
CA VAL A 131 9.41 4.11 -3.93
C VAL A 131 9.73 2.93 -3.00
N LYS A 132 10.66 2.05 -3.40
CA LYS A 132 11.09 0.92 -2.58
C LYS A 132 11.86 1.37 -1.33
N GLU A 133 12.72 2.36 -1.46
CA GLU A 133 13.46 2.96 -0.34
C GLU A 133 12.50 3.59 0.68
N GLU A 134 11.57 4.43 0.21
CA GLU A 134 10.54 5.05 1.05
C GLU A 134 9.66 4.01 1.74
N TYR A 135 9.32 2.93 1.03
CA TYR A 135 8.60 1.80 1.62
C TYR A 135 9.41 1.11 2.72
N ASN A 136 10.69 0.82 2.49
CA ASN A 136 11.53 0.18 3.50
C ASN A 136 11.67 1.06 4.74
N GLY A 137 11.89 2.37 4.56
CA GLY A 137 11.92 3.33 5.67
C GLY A 137 10.58 3.40 6.42
N TYR A 138 9.45 3.40 5.71
CA TYR A 138 8.11 3.34 6.31
C TYR A 138 7.91 2.04 7.10
N ARG A 139 8.29 0.90 6.53
CA ARG A 139 8.14 -0.42 7.14
C ARG A 139 8.96 -0.52 8.43
N ASP A 140 10.19 -0.04 8.42
CA ASP A 140 11.07 -0.13 9.59
C ASP A 140 10.57 0.79 10.73
N ARG A 141 10.11 2.01 10.42
CA ARG A 141 9.41 2.88 11.39
C ARG A 141 8.15 2.21 11.94
N THR A 142 7.38 1.57 11.06
CA THR A 142 6.15 0.86 11.44
C THR A 142 6.46 -0.33 12.35
N ALA A 143 7.53 -1.08 12.09
CA ALA A 143 7.99 -2.16 12.95
C ALA A 143 8.37 -1.65 14.35
N LEU A 144 9.07 -0.52 14.44
CA LEU A 144 9.37 0.10 15.74
C LEU A 144 8.09 0.48 16.50
N LEU A 145 7.11 1.08 15.82
CA LEU A 145 5.84 1.45 16.45
C LEU A 145 5.05 0.21 16.89
N PHE A 146 5.06 -0.86 16.10
CA PHE A 146 4.45 -2.14 16.44
C PHE A 146 5.05 -2.72 17.72
N LEU A 147 6.34 -2.51 18.01
CA LEU A 147 6.95 -2.95 19.26
C LEU A 147 6.65 -1.99 20.43
N LEU A 148 6.72 -0.68 20.17
CA LEU A 148 6.59 0.35 21.19
C LEU A 148 5.16 0.49 21.71
N PHE A 149 4.16 0.54 20.82
CA PHE A 149 2.78 0.83 21.20
C PHE A 149 2.17 -0.24 22.13
N PRO A 150 2.25 -1.55 21.83
CA PRO A 150 1.78 -2.60 22.73
C PRO A 150 2.55 -2.62 24.04
N SER A 151 3.86 -2.37 24.00
CA SER A 151 4.70 -2.31 25.21
C SER A 151 4.27 -1.16 26.13
N VAL A 152 3.96 0.02 25.58
CA VAL A 152 3.41 1.15 26.32
C VAL A 152 2.03 0.80 26.89
N LEU A 153 1.14 0.18 26.12
CA LEU A 153 -0.17 -0.25 26.61
C LEU A 153 -0.05 -1.25 27.78
N LEU A 154 0.88 -2.20 27.70
CA LEU A 154 1.14 -3.17 28.78
C LEU A 154 1.71 -2.51 30.03
N ILE A 155 2.62 -1.54 29.88
CA ILE A 155 3.16 -0.76 31.01
C ILE A 155 2.03 0.04 31.67
N LEU A 156 1.21 0.75 30.88
CA LEU A 156 0.09 1.54 31.40
C LEU A 156 -0.96 0.63 32.07
N ARG A 157 -1.23 -0.56 31.52
CA ARG A 157 -2.07 -1.58 32.17
C ARG A 157 -1.55 -1.91 33.57
N SER A 158 -0.25 -2.16 33.69
CA SER A 158 0.38 -2.60 34.93
C SER A 158 0.47 -1.46 35.96
N TRP A 159 0.96 -0.28 35.54
CA TRP A 159 1.28 0.83 36.45
C TRP A 159 0.15 1.82 36.69
N VAL A 160 -0.68 2.11 35.68
CA VAL A 160 -1.70 3.16 35.77
C VAL A 160 -3.07 2.57 36.07
N TRP A 161 -3.40 1.45 35.42
CA TRP A 161 -4.75 0.88 35.47
C TRP A 161 -4.90 -0.38 36.33
N ASN A 162 -3.92 -0.72 37.18
CA ASN A 162 -4.01 -1.85 38.11
C ASN A 162 -4.48 -3.16 37.45
N GLY A 163 -4.03 -3.43 36.23
CA GLY A 163 -4.42 -4.59 35.43
C GLY A 163 -5.67 -4.42 34.55
N CYS A 164 -6.32 -3.26 34.53
CA CYS A 164 -7.61 -3.04 33.84
C CYS A 164 -7.51 -2.04 32.67
N LEU A 165 -7.33 -2.51 31.43
CA LEU A 165 -7.23 -1.62 30.27
C LEU A 165 -8.60 -0.97 29.94
N PRO A 166 -8.70 0.38 29.87
CA PRO A 166 -9.93 1.02 29.41
C PRO A 166 -10.20 0.70 27.93
N ALA A 167 -11.47 0.74 27.53
CA ALA A 167 -11.87 0.45 26.15
C ALA A 167 -11.30 1.46 25.13
N PHE A 168 -11.22 2.74 25.50
CA PHE A 168 -10.77 3.82 24.61
C PHE A 168 -9.32 3.62 24.09
N PRO A 169 -8.30 3.37 24.93
CA PRO A 169 -6.95 3.03 24.46
C PRO A 169 -6.90 1.81 23.54
N VAL A 170 -7.72 0.79 23.80
CA VAL A 170 -7.78 -0.42 22.97
C VAL A 170 -8.41 -0.10 21.61
N GLN A 171 -9.50 0.66 21.57
CA GLN A 171 -10.12 1.12 20.32
C GLN A 171 -9.18 2.01 19.51
N LEU A 172 -8.48 2.95 20.15
CA LEU A 172 -7.49 3.80 19.48
C LEU A 172 -6.36 2.95 18.85
N TYR A 173 -5.91 1.93 19.57
CA TYR A 173 -4.93 0.98 19.06
C TYR A 173 -5.47 0.18 17.86
N GLN A 174 -6.71 -0.31 17.93
CA GLN A 174 -7.34 -1.01 16.80
C GLN A 174 -7.50 -0.10 15.56
N ALA A 175 -7.87 1.17 15.75
CA ALA A 175 -7.96 2.18 14.68
C ALA A 175 -6.60 2.42 14.03
N TRP A 176 -5.55 2.48 14.85
CA TRP A 176 -4.19 2.60 14.39
C TRP A 176 -3.71 1.35 13.60
N LEU A 177 -4.01 0.14 14.07
CA LEU A 177 -3.73 -1.10 13.35
C LEU A 177 -4.43 -1.13 11.99
N LEU A 178 -5.72 -0.76 11.93
CA LEU A 178 -6.47 -0.68 10.68
C LEU A 178 -5.79 0.28 9.68
N PHE A 179 -5.41 1.48 10.14
CA PHE A 179 -4.68 2.45 9.33
C PHE A 179 -3.35 1.87 8.79
N LEU A 180 -2.56 1.24 9.67
CA LEU A 180 -1.26 0.69 9.30
C LEU A 180 -1.36 -0.45 8.30
N TYR A 181 -2.21 -1.46 8.55
CA TYR A 181 -2.35 -2.61 7.66
C TYR A 181 -2.95 -2.21 6.31
N THR A 182 -3.84 -1.21 6.28
CA THR A 182 -4.31 -0.60 5.03
C THR A 182 -3.17 0.06 4.26
N GLY A 183 -2.30 0.82 4.96
CA GLY A 183 -1.14 1.46 4.37
C GLY A 183 -0.09 0.47 3.85
N LEU A 184 0.17 -0.62 4.57
CA LEU A 184 1.07 -1.69 4.14
C LEU A 184 0.51 -2.42 2.91
N ALA A 185 -0.76 -2.83 2.97
CA ALA A 185 -1.46 -3.45 1.85
C ALA A 185 -1.40 -2.56 0.60
N LEU A 186 -1.63 -1.26 0.73
CA LEU A 186 -1.56 -0.31 -0.38
C LEU A 186 -0.15 -0.23 -0.98
N ARG A 187 0.87 0.06 -0.16
CA ARG A 187 2.26 0.21 -0.62
C ARG A 187 2.82 -1.07 -1.23
N GLU A 188 2.53 -2.22 -0.64
CA GLU A 188 3.01 -3.50 -1.14
C GLU A 188 2.29 -3.95 -2.42
N ASN A 189 0.99 -3.65 -2.58
CA ASN A 189 0.31 -3.85 -3.86
C ASN A 189 0.87 -2.95 -4.95
N ILE A 190 1.24 -1.69 -4.64
CA ILE A 190 1.94 -0.80 -5.58
C ILE A 190 3.30 -1.39 -5.97
N LEU A 191 4.11 -1.87 -5.01
CA LEU A 191 5.39 -2.50 -5.29
C LEU A 191 5.24 -3.76 -6.15
N ARG A 192 4.21 -4.58 -5.88
CA ARG A 192 3.88 -5.77 -6.68
C ARG A 192 3.46 -5.40 -8.10
N ALA A 193 2.68 -4.33 -8.27
CA ALA A 193 2.31 -3.80 -9.59
C ALA A 193 3.53 -3.27 -10.37
N ASN A 194 4.57 -2.82 -9.66
CA ASN A 194 5.86 -2.41 -10.20
C ASN A 194 6.88 -3.55 -10.37
N GLY A 195 6.48 -4.81 -10.17
CA GLY A 195 7.33 -5.97 -10.43
C GLY A 195 8.14 -6.47 -9.23
N SER A 196 7.90 -5.96 -8.02
CA SER A 196 8.51 -6.52 -6.81
C SER A 196 7.97 -7.92 -6.53
N ASP A 197 8.87 -8.86 -6.23
CA ASP A 197 8.53 -10.24 -5.84
C ASP A 197 8.00 -10.29 -4.41
N ILE A 198 6.72 -9.97 -4.24
CA ILE A 198 6.01 -10.04 -2.97
C ILE A 198 5.12 -11.28 -2.98
N ARG A 199 5.31 -12.13 -1.97
CA ARG A 199 4.57 -13.40 -1.86
C ARG A 199 3.07 -13.14 -1.68
N PRO A 200 2.17 -13.82 -2.43
CA PRO A 200 0.72 -13.58 -2.33
C PRO A 200 0.15 -13.74 -0.91
N TRP A 201 0.62 -14.74 -0.15
CA TRP A 201 0.14 -15.00 1.21
C TRP A 201 0.41 -13.83 2.17
N TRP A 202 1.47 -13.05 1.94
CA TRP A 202 1.81 -11.89 2.76
C TRP A 202 0.81 -10.75 2.54
N ILE A 203 0.37 -10.54 1.30
CA ILE A 203 -0.71 -9.59 0.98
C ILE A 203 -2.04 -10.03 1.60
N TYR A 204 -2.36 -11.34 1.53
CA TYR A 204 -3.56 -11.87 2.16
C TYR A 204 -3.54 -11.68 3.69
N HIS A 205 -2.36 -11.80 4.31
CA HIS A 205 -2.20 -11.51 5.74
C HIS A 205 -2.60 -10.09 6.10
N HIS A 206 -2.17 -9.09 5.33
CA HIS A 206 -2.58 -7.71 5.57
C HIS A 206 -4.09 -7.52 5.42
N TYR A 207 -4.73 -8.16 4.44
CA TYR A 207 -6.18 -8.08 4.27
C TYR A 207 -6.94 -8.71 5.44
N CYS A 208 -6.49 -9.87 5.92
CA CYS A 208 -7.06 -10.50 7.12
C CYS A 208 -6.89 -9.59 8.34
N ALA A 209 -5.71 -9.00 8.55
CA ALA A 209 -5.45 -8.08 9.65
C ALA A 209 -6.30 -6.80 9.58
N MET A 210 -6.52 -6.23 8.39
CA MET A 210 -7.44 -5.11 8.18
C MET A 210 -8.88 -5.50 8.56
N ILE A 211 -9.36 -6.65 8.10
CA ILE A 211 -10.71 -7.13 8.41
C ILE A 211 -10.85 -7.36 9.91
N MET A 212 -9.87 -7.96 10.56
CA MET A 212 -9.86 -8.15 12.02
C MET A 212 -9.93 -6.82 12.76
N ALA A 213 -9.06 -5.87 12.44
CA ALA A 213 -9.06 -4.56 13.08
C ALA A 213 -10.38 -3.81 12.85
N LEU A 214 -10.96 -3.90 11.65
CA LEU A 214 -12.26 -3.31 11.34
C LEU A 214 -13.39 -3.96 12.15
N VAL A 215 -13.44 -5.29 12.19
CA VAL A 215 -14.42 -6.04 13.00
C VAL A 215 -14.27 -5.66 14.47
N SER A 216 -13.05 -5.65 15.01
CA SER A 216 -12.75 -5.27 16.40
C SER A 216 -13.08 -3.81 16.73
N LEU A 217 -13.09 -2.90 15.76
CA LEU A 217 -13.53 -1.50 15.94
C LEU A 217 -15.04 -1.35 15.92
N THR A 218 -15.69 -2.06 15.00
CA THR A 218 -17.15 -2.01 14.85
C THR A 218 -17.88 -2.84 15.90
N TRP A 219 -17.16 -3.71 16.61
CA TRP A 219 -17.68 -4.51 17.69
C TRP A 219 -17.43 -3.83 19.03
N GLU A 220 -18.49 -3.58 19.79
CA GLU A 220 -18.35 -3.09 21.16
C GLU A 220 -17.72 -4.18 22.02
N ILE A 221 -16.50 -3.92 22.49
CA ILE A 221 -15.85 -4.72 23.51
C ILE A 221 -16.74 -4.59 24.75
N LYS A 222 -17.58 -5.60 25.04
CA LYS A 222 -18.18 -5.79 26.36
C LYS A 222 -17.01 -5.85 27.34
N GLY A 223 -16.73 -4.73 28.00
CA GLY A 223 -15.65 -4.66 28.97
C GLY A 223 -15.84 -5.76 30.01
N GLN A 224 -14.76 -6.45 30.38
CA GLN A 224 -14.74 -7.44 31.46
C GLN A 224 -15.61 -6.94 32.65
N PRO A 225 -16.57 -7.74 33.16
CA PRO A 225 -17.54 -7.28 34.17
C PRO A 225 -16.85 -6.76 35.45
N ASN A 226 -15.65 -7.28 35.76
CA ASN A 226 -14.84 -6.87 36.90
C ASN A 226 -14.14 -5.50 36.70
N CYS A 227 -13.97 -5.08 35.45
CA CYS A 227 -13.33 -3.81 35.07
C CYS A 227 -14.33 -2.66 35.02
N VAL A 228 -15.53 -2.92 34.48
CA VAL A 228 -16.64 -1.95 34.40
C VAL A 228 -17.08 -1.53 35.81
N GLN A 229 -17.19 -2.47 36.76
CA GLN A 229 -17.52 -2.14 38.16
C GLN A 229 -16.43 -1.28 38.84
N LYS A 230 -15.14 -1.49 38.52
CA LYS A 230 -14.03 -0.68 39.07
C LYS A 230 -13.95 0.71 38.45
N GLN A 231 -14.30 0.87 37.17
CA GLN A 231 -14.34 2.16 36.48
C GLN A 231 -15.60 2.97 36.77
N ALA A 232 -16.77 2.32 36.93
CA ALA A 232 -18.03 2.95 37.32
C ALA A 232 -17.94 3.66 38.69
N LYS A 233 -17.09 3.17 39.60
CA LYS A 233 -16.81 3.84 40.89
C LYS A 233 -15.98 5.14 40.75
N ARG A 234 -15.43 5.43 39.56
CA ARG A 234 -14.50 6.55 39.32
C ARG A 234 -14.98 7.59 38.31
N MET A 235 -15.95 7.26 37.46
CA MET A 235 -16.55 8.20 36.49
C MET A 235 -18.05 7.95 36.42
N ASP A 236 -18.81 8.80 37.09
CA ASP A 236 -20.27 8.88 37.02
C ASP A 236 -20.66 9.67 35.75
N VAL A 237 -20.43 9.06 34.59
CA VAL A 237 -20.95 9.56 33.31
C VAL A 237 -21.68 8.41 32.67
N VAL A 238 -23.00 8.58 32.51
CA VAL A 238 -23.94 7.65 31.88
C VAL A 238 -23.36 7.18 30.55
N TRP A 239 -22.87 5.95 30.53
CA TRP A 239 -22.53 5.25 29.30
C TRP A 239 -23.79 4.53 28.83
N GLY A 240 -24.27 4.86 27.63
CA GLY A 240 -25.41 4.21 27.01
C GLY A 240 -25.11 2.74 26.79
N GLU A 241 -25.96 1.87 27.34
CA GLU A 241 -25.96 0.44 27.03
C GLU A 241 -26.43 0.24 25.58
N THR A 242 -25.51 0.03 24.67
CA THR A 242 -25.81 -0.42 23.31
C THR A 242 -25.74 -1.96 23.30
N ALA A 243 -26.92 -2.57 23.32
CA ALA A 243 -27.09 -4.01 23.29
C ALA A 243 -26.56 -4.58 21.96
N GLY A 244 -25.45 -5.31 22.01
CA GLY A 244 -25.05 -6.22 20.94
C GLY A 244 -26.14 -7.28 20.73
N VAL A 245 -26.67 -7.37 19.51
CA VAL A 245 -27.81 -8.22 19.15
C VAL A 245 -27.45 -9.70 19.36
N ASP A 246 -28.23 -10.38 20.20
CA ASP A 246 -28.10 -11.82 20.48
C ASP A 246 -28.27 -12.64 19.19
N GLY A 247 -27.16 -13.03 18.57
CA GLY A 247 -27.12 -13.78 17.31
C GLY A 247 -25.89 -13.52 16.46
N GLN A 248 -25.26 -12.35 16.61
CA GLN A 248 -24.07 -11.98 15.82
C GLN A 248 -22.80 -12.73 16.26
N LEU A 249 -22.76 -13.24 17.50
CA LEU A 249 -21.67 -14.06 18.06
C LEU A 249 -21.49 -15.41 17.35
N TRP A 250 -22.59 -16.03 16.90
CA TRP A 250 -22.58 -17.33 16.20
C TRP A 250 -21.91 -17.27 14.82
N LEU A 251 -21.94 -16.10 14.18
CA LEU A 251 -21.34 -15.86 12.87
C LEU A 251 -19.87 -15.42 12.99
N LEU A 252 -19.52 -14.69 14.06
CA LEU A 252 -18.18 -14.16 14.29
C LEU A 252 -17.20 -15.18 14.86
N CYS A 253 -17.62 -16.03 15.80
CA CYS A 253 -16.75 -17.07 16.37
C CYS A 253 -16.07 -17.96 15.30
N PRO A 254 -16.76 -18.51 14.29
CA PRO A 254 -16.10 -19.30 13.26
C PRO A 254 -15.16 -18.46 12.38
N ILE A 255 -15.48 -17.19 12.12
CA ILE A 255 -14.61 -16.28 11.35
C ILE A 255 -13.33 -15.98 12.14
N LEU A 256 -13.45 -15.65 13.42
CA LEU A 256 -12.30 -15.40 14.30
C LEU A 256 -11.42 -16.65 14.43
N PHE A 257 -12.02 -17.84 14.56
CA PHE A 257 -11.28 -19.09 14.63
C PHE A 257 -10.54 -19.43 13.33
N ILE A 258 -11.15 -19.17 12.18
CA ILE A 258 -10.49 -19.30 10.86
C ILE A 258 -9.34 -18.31 10.74
N LEU A 259 -9.55 -17.06 11.19
CA LEU A 259 -8.51 -16.03 11.17
C LEU A 259 -7.34 -16.39 12.09
N GLN A 260 -7.61 -16.87 13.31
CA GLN A 260 -6.59 -17.39 14.24
C GLN A 260 -5.85 -18.61 13.67
N GLY A 261 -6.55 -19.52 12.99
CA GLY A 261 -5.93 -20.63 12.27
C GLY A 261 -5.02 -20.17 11.12
N PHE A 262 -5.42 -19.13 10.41
CA PHE A 262 -4.59 -18.51 9.37
C PHE A 262 -3.37 -17.78 9.96
N GLU A 263 -3.51 -17.10 11.10
CA GLU A 263 -2.39 -16.49 11.83
C GLU A 263 -1.37 -17.54 12.28
N ALA A 264 -1.82 -18.70 12.78
CA ALA A 264 -0.96 -19.82 13.14
C ALA A 264 -0.23 -20.40 11.91
N TYR A 265 -0.93 -20.56 10.78
CA TYR A 265 -0.33 -20.98 9.51
C TYR A 265 0.75 -20.00 9.03
N VAL A 266 0.47 -18.69 9.07
CA VAL A 266 1.45 -17.65 8.74
C VAL A 266 2.66 -17.77 9.68
N GLY A 267 2.44 -17.88 10.99
CA GLY A 267 3.49 -18.10 11.99
C GLY A 267 4.40 -19.29 11.65
N LEU A 268 3.81 -20.42 11.22
CA LEU A 268 4.56 -21.60 10.80
C LEU A 268 5.36 -21.38 9.51
N GLN A 269 4.78 -20.70 8.51
CA GLN A 269 5.48 -20.38 7.26
C GLN A 269 6.67 -19.44 7.48
N LEU A 270 6.52 -18.52 8.45
CA LEU A 270 7.59 -17.62 8.87
C LEU A 270 8.69 -18.37 9.63
N LEU A 271 8.32 -19.28 10.53
CA LEU A 271 9.27 -20.13 11.24
C LEU A 271 10.08 -21.02 10.28
N LYS A 272 9.40 -21.65 9.30
CA LYS A 272 10.07 -22.42 8.23
C LYS A 272 11.02 -21.54 7.41
N THR A 273 10.63 -20.31 7.10
CA THR A 273 11.49 -19.36 6.37
C THR A 273 12.67 -18.89 7.23
N ALA A 274 12.52 -18.81 8.54
CA ALA A 274 13.60 -18.49 9.49
C ALA A 274 14.63 -19.63 9.62
N PHE A 275 14.19 -20.89 9.53
CA PHE A 275 15.05 -22.07 9.72
C PHE A 275 15.85 -22.46 8.46
N VAL A 276 15.39 -22.10 7.26
CA VAL A 276 15.93 -22.65 5.99
C VAL A 276 16.92 -21.72 5.25
N ARG A 277 17.10 -20.44 5.62
CA ARG A 277 18.07 -19.54 4.93
C ARG A 277 18.78 -18.52 5.82
N VAL A 278 20.05 -18.29 5.47
CA VAL A 278 20.91 -17.16 5.89
C VAL A 278 20.14 -15.84 5.88
N VAL A 279 20.33 -15.08 6.94
CA VAL A 279 19.63 -13.83 7.30
C VAL A 279 19.50 -12.89 6.09
N SER A 280 18.25 -12.66 5.67
CA SER A 280 17.90 -11.56 4.77
C SER A 280 17.10 -10.51 5.55
N GLU A 281 17.34 -9.24 5.26
CA GLU A 281 16.84 -8.05 6.00
C GLU A 281 15.32 -8.02 6.24
N TRP A 282 14.54 -8.77 5.46
CA TRP A 282 13.09 -8.94 5.63
C TRP A 282 12.70 -9.65 6.95
N GLN A 283 13.60 -10.42 7.57
CA GLN A 283 13.27 -11.24 8.73
C GLN A 283 13.04 -10.46 10.03
N VAL A 284 13.63 -9.28 10.22
CA VAL A 284 13.48 -8.51 11.48
C VAL A 284 12.08 -7.92 11.59
N SER A 285 11.58 -7.30 10.53
CA SER A 285 10.20 -6.78 10.47
C SER A 285 9.16 -7.90 10.60
N THR A 286 9.49 -9.09 10.09
CA THR A 286 8.61 -10.26 10.12
C THR A 286 8.50 -10.89 11.52
N LYS A 287 9.61 -10.90 12.27
CA LYS A 287 9.65 -11.33 13.69
C LYS A 287 8.88 -10.37 14.61
N ILE A 288 8.97 -9.07 14.35
CA ILE A 288 8.21 -8.04 15.10
C ILE A 288 6.71 -8.18 14.85
N SER A 289 6.30 -8.42 13.59
CA SER A 289 4.90 -8.67 13.24
C SER A 289 4.33 -9.90 13.97
N PHE A 290 5.13 -10.95 14.20
CA PHE A 290 4.72 -12.15 14.94
C PHE A 290 4.50 -11.89 16.44
N SER A 291 5.41 -11.18 17.10
CA SER A 291 5.25 -10.81 18.52
C SER A 291 4.04 -9.91 18.75
N VAL A 292 3.73 -9.05 17.78
CA VAL A 292 2.65 -8.07 17.89
C VAL A 292 1.32 -8.68 17.52
N LEU A 293 1.25 -9.59 16.56
CA LEU A 293 0.05 -10.42 16.32
C LEU A 293 -0.30 -11.27 17.54
N PHE A 294 0.69 -11.94 18.15
CA PHE A 294 0.44 -12.74 19.37
C PHE A 294 -0.01 -11.86 20.54
N LEU A 295 0.58 -10.68 20.73
CA LEU A 295 0.10 -9.71 21.72
C LEU A 295 -1.30 -9.19 21.37
N ASN A 296 -1.64 -9.02 20.10
CA ASN A 296 -2.95 -8.54 19.64
C ASN A 296 -4.04 -9.57 19.87
N CYS A 297 -3.80 -10.85 19.55
CA CYS A 297 -4.68 -11.95 19.92
C CYS A 297 -4.90 -11.96 21.44
N TRP A 298 -3.81 -11.82 22.22
CA TRP A 298 -3.89 -11.78 23.68
C TRP A 298 -4.61 -10.53 24.23
N LEU A 299 -4.52 -9.39 23.55
CA LEU A 299 -5.23 -8.15 23.89
C LEU A 299 -6.72 -8.16 23.46
N ILE A 300 -7.07 -8.92 22.43
CA ILE A 300 -8.44 -9.08 21.94
C ILE A 300 -9.21 -10.13 22.75
N ASP A 301 -8.52 -11.17 23.24
CA ASP A 301 -9.10 -12.26 24.04
C ASP A 301 -9.13 -11.98 25.57
N ILE A 302 -8.69 -10.79 26.05
CA ILE A 302 -8.69 -10.37 27.48
C ILE A 302 -9.72 -9.27 27.75
#